data_AF-A0A3C0IED6-F1
#
_entry.id   AF-A0A3C0IED6-F1
#
_cell.length_a   1.000
_cell.length_b   1.000
_cell.length_c   1.000
_cell.angle_alpha   90.00
_cell.angle_beta   90.00
_cell.angle_gamma   90.00
#
_symmetry.space_group_name_H-M   'P 1'
#
loop_
_entity.id
_entity.type
_entity.pdbx_description
1 polymer ?
#
loop_
_entity_poly.entity_id
_entity_poly.type
_entity_poly.pdbx_seq_one_letter_code
_entity_poly.pdbx_strand_id
1 'polypeptide(L)'
;MKKYFAFGLMLLAGGLFGYFLGTFILVKDPNSVPVPTYLKLLTVGIALFSGFLMIAWHELGHLIGGWAVRFRFQMYVVGPLLWMREGQKIVFKWNKNLNIFGGLALSLPQDTQNLTQRFLWTVAGGPLASLAGGMLFLAIYYGGFGQVTAANPWAYFAGSVFFINGWMSLGLFLVSALPYHAGGFFSDGARILNMLSGGIKARREAIILSIISQSTSGIRPRDLSQSLLEEGLSVSEEWKVKPYIHYYLYLAALDKQDIATAAQHLDIYSDYVSEMPEAYRGTVYFENAFFKSYFLKDVAGAQDCLNKAKPCAIIPKHLIYKAEAALSWAQGHWEDASQKAALALAELPKSMDKGTAVAEQEWLLAIQQAVPS
;
A
#
# COMPACT_ATOMS: atom_id res chain seq x y z
N MET A 1 3.54 -8.78 -27.88
CA MET A 1 4.93 -9.24 -27.68
C MET A 1 5.35 -9.32 -26.20
N LYS A 2 5.24 -8.26 -25.38
CA LYS A 2 5.64 -8.30 -23.94
C LYS A 2 4.96 -9.40 -23.08
N LYS A 3 3.66 -9.68 -23.30
CA LYS A 3 2.92 -10.71 -22.54
C LYS A 3 3.38 -12.14 -22.84
N TYR A 4 3.66 -12.46 -24.12
CA TYR A 4 4.16 -13.79 -24.52
C TYR A 4 5.62 -14.01 -24.09
N PHE A 5 6.43 -12.95 -24.08
CA PHE A 5 7.78 -12.99 -23.53
C PHE A 5 7.79 -13.26 -22.03
N ALA A 6 6.94 -12.55 -21.26
CA ALA A 6 6.78 -12.79 -19.82
C ALA A 6 6.25 -14.21 -19.52
N PHE A 7 5.32 -14.72 -20.34
CA PHE A 7 4.81 -16.08 -20.22
C PHE A 7 5.89 -17.14 -20.50
N GLY A 8 6.71 -16.95 -21.54
CA GLY A 8 7.86 -17.82 -21.82
C GLY A 8 8.90 -17.81 -20.70
N LEU A 9 9.16 -16.66 -20.11
CA LEU A 9 10.07 -16.53 -18.97
C LEU A 9 9.54 -17.26 -17.72
N MET A 10 8.24 -17.16 -17.44
CA MET A 10 7.58 -17.88 -16.34
C MET A 10 7.64 -19.40 -16.53
N LEU A 11 7.40 -19.91 -17.75
CA LEU A 11 7.51 -21.34 -18.05
C LEU A 11 8.94 -21.85 -17.90
N LEU A 12 9.94 -21.09 -18.35
CA LEU A 12 11.35 -21.44 -18.17
C LEU A 12 11.75 -21.41 -16.70
N ALA A 13 11.34 -20.38 -15.94
CA ALA A 13 11.61 -20.29 -14.52
C ALA A 13 10.94 -21.43 -13.74
N GLY A 14 9.67 -21.74 -14.05
CA GLY A 14 8.94 -22.85 -13.44
C GLY A 14 9.51 -24.22 -13.80
N GLY A 15 9.94 -24.42 -15.06
CA GLY A 15 10.58 -25.64 -15.51
C GLY A 15 11.95 -25.86 -14.89
N LEU A 16 12.78 -24.82 -14.79
CA LEU A 16 14.07 -24.86 -14.09
C LEU A 16 13.85 -25.13 -12.60
N PHE A 17 12.92 -24.43 -11.95
CA PHE A 17 12.57 -24.67 -10.55
C PHE A 17 12.12 -26.11 -10.33
N GLY A 18 11.24 -26.65 -11.19
CA GLY A 18 10.79 -28.03 -11.13
C GLY A 18 11.91 -29.06 -11.35
N TYR A 19 12.84 -28.80 -12.27
CA TYR A 19 14.01 -29.65 -12.52
C TYR A 19 14.98 -29.66 -11.32
N PHE A 20 15.32 -28.50 -10.78
CA PHE A 20 16.18 -28.38 -9.59
C PHE A 20 15.52 -28.99 -8.36
N LEU A 21 14.21 -28.83 -8.22
CA LEU A 21 13.41 -29.45 -7.16
C LEU A 21 13.40 -30.98 -7.29
N GLY A 22 13.14 -31.49 -8.51
CA GLY A 22 13.15 -32.92 -8.80
C GLY A 22 14.51 -33.55 -8.55
N THR A 23 15.58 -32.90 -8.97
CA THR A 23 16.96 -33.35 -8.71
C THR A 23 17.31 -33.31 -7.22
N PHE A 24 16.94 -32.26 -6.49
CA PHE A 24 17.15 -32.18 -5.03
C PHE A 24 16.46 -33.32 -4.26
N ILE A 25 15.22 -33.65 -4.65
CA ILE A 25 14.44 -34.72 -4.01
C ILE A 25 14.97 -36.11 -4.42
N LEU A 26 15.14 -36.34 -5.72
CA LEU A 26 15.33 -37.67 -6.31
C LEU A 26 16.79 -38.12 -6.40
N VAL A 27 17.74 -37.19 -6.51
CA VAL A 27 19.16 -37.53 -6.60
C VAL A 27 19.65 -37.92 -5.20
N LYS A 28 20.13 -39.16 -5.10
CA LYS A 28 20.91 -39.63 -3.96
C LYS A 28 22.37 -39.36 -4.30
N ASP A 29 22.96 -38.38 -3.64
CA ASP A 29 24.41 -38.22 -3.70
C ASP A 29 25.04 -39.30 -2.81
N PRO A 30 25.78 -40.26 -3.40
CA PRO A 30 26.36 -41.38 -2.66
C PRO A 30 27.42 -40.94 -1.63
N ASN A 31 27.92 -39.70 -1.72
CA ASN A 31 28.87 -39.12 -0.76
C ASN A 31 28.19 -38.24 0.30
N SER A 32 26.87 -38.09 0.26
CA SER A 32 26.10 -37.27 1.19
C SER A 32 25.39 -38.12 2.26
N VAL A 33 25.08 -37.50 3.39
CA VAL A 33 24.25 -38.13 4.43
C VAL A 33 22.90 -38.51 3.83
N PRO A 34 22.39 -39.73 4.10
CA PRO A 34 21.04 -40.09 3.72
C PRO A 34 20.03 -39.21 4.50
N VAL A 35 19.63 -38.09 3.91
CA VAL A 35 18.55 -37.24 4.40
C VAL A 35 17.22 -37.90 4.02
N PRO A 36 16.35 -38.23 5.00
CA PRO A 36 15.04 -38.78 4.71
C PRO A 36 14.21 -37.91 3.76
N THR A 37 13.46 -38.55 2.85
CA THR A 37 12.64 -37.84 1.85
C THR A 37 11.65 -36.86 2.48
N TYR A 38 11.07 -37.18 3.65
CA TYR A 38 10.14 -36.29 4.34
C TYR A 38 10.80 -34.97 4.78
N LEU A 39 12.09 -34.99 5.18
CA LEU A 39 12.83 -33.75 5.50
C LEU A 39 13.13 -32.94 4.25
N LYS A 40 13.46 -33.60 3.13
CA LYS A 40 13.61 -32.90 1.84
C LYS A 40 12.31 -32.21 1.43
N LEU A 41 11.16 -32.90 1.53
CA LEU A 41 9.84 -32.33 1.26
C LEU A 41 9.52 -31.16 2.21
N LEU A 42 9.88 -31.28 3.49
CA LEU A 42 9.71 -30.22 4.47
C LEU A 42 10.57 -28.99 4.14
N THR A 43 11.82 -29.18 3.69
CA THR A 43 12.69 -28.09 3.21
C THR A 43 12.07 -27.34 2.03
N VAL A 44 11.41 -28.06 1.11
CA VAL A 44 10.69 -27.46 -0.03
C VAL A 44 9.50 -26.65 0.44
N GLY A 45 8.70 -27.21 1.36
CA GLY A 45 7.58 -26.48 1.97
C GLY A 45 8.04 -25.21 2.67
N ILE A 46 9.16 -25.28 3.39
CA ILE A 46 9.79 -24.11 4.00
C ILE A 46 10.30 -23.13 2.96
N ALA A 47 10.94 -23.57 1.88
CA ALA A 47 11.42 -22.64 0.85
C ALA A 47 10.27 -21.80 0.27
N LEU A 48 9.10 -22.39 0.05
CA LEU A 48 7.91 -21.67 -0.40
C LEU A 48 7.39 -20.70 0.68
N PHE A 49 7.38 -21.13 1.95
CA PHE A 49 6.94 -20.29 3.06
C PHE A 49 7.93 -19.16 3.40
N SER A 50 9.23 -19.38 3.22
CA SER A 50 10.31 -18.43 3.47
C SER A 50 10.14 -17.16 2.64
N GLY A 51 9.58 -17.25 1.42
CA GLY A 51 9.26 -16.06 0.63
C GLY A 51 8.32 -15.11 1.38
N PHE A 52 7.23 -15.62 1.97
CA PHE A 52 6.31 -14.82 2.78
C PHE A 52 6.98 -14.29 4.05
N LEU A 53 7.80 -15.10 4.72
CA LEU A 53 8.50 -14.70 5.93
C LEU A 53 9.51 -13.57 5.68
N MET A 54 10.27 -13.65 4.59
CA MET A 54 11.26 -12.62 4.25
C MET A 54 10.60 -11.32 3.78
N ILE A 55 9.47 -11.41 3.06
CA ILE A 55 8.63 -10.23 2.78
C ILE A 55 8.12 -9.62 4.08
N ALA A 56 7.61 -10.44 5.01
CA ALA A 56 7.15 -9.95 6.31
C ALA A 56 8.25 -9.17 7.05
N TRP A 57 9.46 -9.73 7.07
CA TRP A 57 10.63 -9.14 7.70
C TRP A 57 11.07 -7.83 7.02
N HIS A 58 11.05 -7.79 5.68
CA HIS A 58 11.30 -6.59 4.89
C HIS A 58 10.29 -5.48 5.21
N GLU A 59 9.01 -5.77 5.12
CA GLU A 59 7.94 -4.80 5.39
C GLU A 59 7.97 -4.32 6.86
N LEU A 60 8.33 -5.19 7.80
CA LEU A 60 8.56 -4.80 9.19
C LEU A 60 9.72 -3.81 9.31
N GLY A 61 10.76 -3.96 8.49
CA GLY A 61 11.87 -3.01 8.38
C GLY A 61 11.39 -1.59 8.08
N HIS A 62 10.46 -1.40 7.13
CA HIS A 62 9.88 -0.09 6.86
C HIS A 62 9.16 0.50 8.07
N LEU A 63 8.44 -0.32 8.82
CA LEU A 63 7.75 0.11 10.03
C LEU A 63 8.72 0.50 11.14
N ILE A 64 9.79 -0.26 11.33
CA ILE A 64 10.86 0.07 12.28
C ILE A 64 11.53 1.39 11.89
N GLY A 65 11.84 1.56 10.59
CA GLY A 65 12.39 2.81 10.05
C GLY A 65 11.47 4.00 10.28
N GLY A 66 10.16 3.84 10.04
CA GLY A 66 9.13 4.84 10.32
C GLY A 66 9.01 5.16 11.80
N TRP A 67 8.97 4.14 12.66
CA TRP A 67 8.91 4.30 14.11
C TRP A 67 10.11 5.06 14.66
N ALA A 68 11.32 4.76 14.18
CA ALA A 68 12.57 5.43 14.57
C ALA A 68 12.54 6.94 14.29
N VAL A 69 11.78 7.37 13.26
CA VAL A 69 11.60 8.78 12.91
C VAL A 69 10.25 9.37 13.34
N ARG A 70 9.56 8.70 14.29
CA ARG A 70 8.28 9.11 14.88
C ARG A 70 7.10 9.16 13.90
N PHE A 71 7.17 8.42 12.81
CA PHE A 71 5.99 8.21 11.97
C PHE A 71 5.00 7.29 12.68
N ARG A 72 3.73 7.50 12.38
CA ARG A 72 2.64 6.71 12.92
C ARG A 72 2.40 5.49 12.06
N PHE A 73 2.48 4.31 12.66
CA PHE A 73 2.02 3.06 12.05
C PHE A 73 0.60 3.20 11.50
N GLN A 74 0.37 2.81 10.25
CA GLN A 74 -0.94 2.87 9.62
C GLN A 74 -1.39 1.53 9.02
N MET A 75 -0.51 0.80 8.34
CA MET A 75 -0.85 -0.46 7.70
C MET A 75 0.34 -1.42 7.62
N TYR A 76 0.06 -2.71 7.72
CA TYR A 76 1.01 -3.80 7.48
C TYR A 76 0.29 -4.97 6.83
N VAL A 77 0.74 -5.36 5.64
CA VAL A 77 0.18 -6.46 4.86
C VAL A 77 1.25 -7.48 4.56
N VAL A 78 0.97 -8.74 4.83
CA VAL A 78 1.80 -9.88 4.46
C VAL A 78 0.89 -11.01 3.98
N GLY A 79 0.84 -11.23 2.67
CA GLY A 79 -0.06 -12.21 2.07
C GLY A 79 -1.52 -11.95 2.49
N PRO A 80 -2.20 -12.93 3.13
CA PRO A 80 -3.58 -12.80 3.57
C PRO A 80 -3.75 -12.00 4.88
N LEU A 81 -2.65 -11.69 5.59
CA LEU A 81 -2.68 -11.02 6.88
C LEU A 81 -2.59 -9.50 6.70
N LEU A 82 -3.55 -8.76 7.24
CA LEU A 82 -3.58 -7.30 7.21
C LEU A 82 -3.81 -6.76 8.62
N TRP A 83 -2.89 -5.92 9.09
CA TRP A 83 -3.08 -5.08 10.27
C TRP A 83 -3.21 -3.65 9.83
N MET A 84 -4.26 -2.97 10.27
CA MET A 84 -4.56 -1.60 9.90
C MET A 84 -4.93 -0.80 11.14
N ARG A 85 -4.47 0.45 11.20
CA ARG A 85 -4.90 1.37 12.24
C ARG A 85 -6.27 1.95 11.88
N GLU A 86 -7.23 1.76 12.78
CA GLU A 86 -8.55 2.40 12.75
C GLU A 86 -8.66 3.33 13.96
N GLY A 87 -8.47 4.62 13.73
CA GLY A 87 -8.42 5.63 14.79
C GLY A 87 -7.23 5.41 15.73
N GLN A 88 -7.50 5.00 16.97
CA GLN A 88 -6.46 4.70 17.97
C GLN A 88 -6.08 3.22 18.05
N LYS A 89 -6.91 2.32 17.50
CA LYS A 89 -6.73 0.87 17.61
C LYS A 89 -6.03 0.30 16.38
N ILE A 90 -5.31 -0.79 16.57
CA ILE A 90 -4.80 -1.62 15.48
C ILE A 90 -5.74 -2.82 15.36
N VAL A 91 -6.27 -3.04 14.17
CA VAL A 91 -7.28 -4.07 13.89
C VAL A 91 -6.71 -5.05 12.87
N PHE A 92 -6.91 -6.34 13.13
CA PHE A 92 -6.60 -7.39 12.17
C PHE A 92 -7.76 -7.58 11.19
N LYS A 93 -7.42 -7.76 9.92
CA LYS A 93 -8.34 -8.03 8.80
C LYS A 93 -7.72 -9.07 7.87
N TRP A 94 -8.58 -9.76 7.12
CA TRP A 94 -8.15 -10.63 6.04
C TRP A 94 -7.96 -9.83 4.76
N ASN A 95 -6.76 -9.88 4.20
CA ASN A 95 -6.48 -9.36 2.88
C ASN A 95 -6.98 -10.34 1.81
N LYS A 96 -7.94 -9.90 0.98
CA LYS A 96 -8.47 -10.67 -0.15
C LYS A 96 -7.94 -10.16 -1.50
N ASN A 97 -7.16 -9.09 -1.51
CA ASN A 97 -6.69 -8.46 -2.75
C ASN A 97 -5.28 -8.94 -3.10
N LEU A 98 -5.18 -9.82 -4.10
CA LEU A 98 -3.93 -10.45 -4.54
C LEU A 98 -2.83 -9.45 -4.93
N ASN A 99 -3.17 -8.23 -5.34
CA ASN A 99 -2.19 -7.24 -5.78
C ASN A 99 -1.29 -6.71 -4.64
N ILE A 100 -1.76 -6.77 -3.39
CA ILE A 100 -0.99 -6.38 -2.20
C ILE A 100 -0.54 -7.58 -1.36
N PHE A 101 -0.70 -8.81 -1.86
CA PHE A 101 -0.19 -10.01 -1.16
C PHE A 101 1.33 -10.02 -1.05
N GLY A 102 2.02 -9.31 -1.96
CA GLY A 102 3.47 -9.22 -2.02
C GLY A 102 4.12 -8.38 -0.91
N GLY A 103 3.34 -7.81 0.02
CA GLY A 103 3.85 -6.94 1.07
C GLY A 103 3.36 -5.50 0.90
N LEU A 104 2.97 -4.86 2.00
CA LEU A 104 2.78 -3.42 2.06
C LEU A 104 2.89 -2.92 3.50
N ALA A 105 3.84 -2.05 3.77
CA ALA A 105 3.97 -1.30 5.00
C ALA A 105 3.70 0.20 4.77
N LEU A 106 2.86 0.79 5.63
CA LEU A 106 2.57 2.22 5.61
C LEU A 106 2.75 2.81 7.01
N SER A 107 3.60 3.83 7.09
CA SER A 107 3.72 4.73 8.24
C SER A 107 3.60 6.17 7.75
N LEU A 108 2.80 6.98 8.44
CA LEU A 108 2.51 8.34 8.05
C LEU A 108 3.24 9.35 8.94
N PRO A 109 3.76 10.45 8.38
CA PRO A 109 4.32 11.53 9.17
C PRO A 109 3.25 12.20 10.04
N GLN A 110 3.68 12.77 11.17
CA GLN A 110 2.81 13.56 12.07
C GLN A 110 3.05 15.07 11.97
N ASP A 111 4.07 15.47 11.21
CA ASP A 111 4.48 16.85 10.99
C ASP A 111 5.34 16.94 9.71
N THR A 112 5.74 18.14 9.30
CA THR A 112 6.54 18.38 8.09
C THR A 112 8.03 18.63 8.36
N GLN A 113 8.50 18.60 9.60
CA GLN A 113 9.89 18.90 9.96
C GLN A 113 10.85 17.84 9.41
N ASN A 114 11.88 18.24 8.65
CA ASN A 114 12.86 17.31 8.06
C ASN A 114 12.21 16.10 7.35
N LEU A 115 11.04 16.30 6.74
CA LEU A 115 10.17 15.22 6.28
C LEU A 115 10.87 14.29 5.28
N THR A 116 11.56 14.85 4.29
CA THR A 116 12.32 14.07 3.30
C THR A 116 13.38 13.20 3.96
N GLN A 117 14.16 13.73 4.91
CA GLN A 117 15.21 12.96 5.58
C GLN A 117 14.63 11.85 6.47
N ARG A 118 13.52 12.13 7.18
CA ARG A 118 12.83 11.10 7.97
C ARG A 118 12.22 10.02 7.10
N PHE A 119 11.63 10.42 5.97
CA PHE A 119 11.03 9.49 5.03
C PHE A 119 12.07 8.56 4.39
N LEU A 120 13.31 9.04 4.15
CA LEU A 120 14.42 8.20 3.71
C LEU A 120 14.67 7.03 4.67
N TRP A 121 14.65 7.24 5.98
CA TRP A 121 14.81 6.16 6.97
C TRP A 121 13.65 5.15 6.93
N THR A 122 12.43 5.63 6.65
CA THR A 122 11.26 4.76 6.48
C THR A 122 11.44 3.86 5.27
N VAL A 123 11.86 4.41 4.13
CA VAL A 123 12.07 3.65 2.90
C VAL A 123 13.29 2.73 3.02
N ALA A 124 14.40 3.20 3.58
CA ALA A 124 15.61 2.39 3.77
C ALA A 124 15.40 1.22 4.75
N GLY A 125 14.42 1.32 5.65
CA GLY A 125 14.13 0.30 6.66
C GLY A 125 13.93 -1.10 6.07
N GLY A 126 13.21 -1.24 4.96
CA GLY A 126 12.96 -2.54 4.32
C GLY A 126 14.21 -3.22 3.75
N PRO A 127 14.96 -2.54 2.85
CA PRO A 127 16.24 -3.02 2.37
C PRO A 127 17.25 -3.30 3.50
N LEU A 128 17.37 -2.43 4.50
CA LEU A 128 18.28 -2.64 5.63
C LEU A 128 17.91 -3.86 6.48
N ALA A 129 16.61 -4.06 6.75
CA ALA A 129 16.14 -5.26 7.45
C ALA A 129 16.44 -6.53 6.64
N SER A 130 16.24 -6.48 5.32
CA SER A 130 16.52 -7.61 4.42
C SER A 130 18.02 -7.94 4.38
N LEU A 131 18.88 -6.93 4.32
CA LEU A 131 20.32 -7.11 4.39
C LEU A 131 20.76 -7.70 5.73
N ALA A 132 20.28 -7.13 6.84
CA ALA A 132 20.59 -7.59 8.19
C ALA A 132 20.11 -9.03 8.43
N GLY A 133 18.88 -9.36 8.02
CA GLY A 133 18.33 -10.71 8.11
C GLY A 133 19.12 -11.71 7.27
N GLY A 134 19.49 -11.33 6.05
CA GLY A 134 20.32 -12.15 5.17
C GLY A 134 21.68 -12.48 5.76
N MET A 135 22.39 -11.46 6.24
CA MET A 135 23.69 -11.63 6.90
C MET A 135 23.57 -12.49 8.18
N LEU A 136 22.56 -12.23 9.01
CA LEU A 136 22.34 -12.97 10.25
C LEU A 136 22.07 -14.46 9.99
N PHE A 137 21.15 -14.78 9.09
CA PHE A 137 20.82 -16.18 8.80
C PHE A 137 21.98 -16.94 8.14
N LEU A 138 22.73 -16.30 7.25
CA LEU A 138 23.93 -16.92 6.68
C LEU A 138 25.04 -17.08 7.72
N ALA A 139 25.22 -16.12 8.63
CA ALA A 139 26.18 -16.25 9.73
C ALA A 139 25.83 -17.43 10.66
N ILE A 140 24.55 -17.60 10.99
CA ILE A 140 24.06 -18.76 11.77
C ILE A 140 24.32 -20.06 11.00
N TYR A 141 24.03 -20.08 9.70
CA TYR A 141 24.30 -21.24 8.86
C TYR A 141 25.78 -21.60 8.86
N TYR A 142 26.67 -20.70 8.47
CA TYR A 142 28.11 -20.99 8.35
C TYR A 142 28.79 -21.21 9.69
N GLY A 143 28.36 -20.53 10.77
CA GLY A 143 28.95 -20.63 12.10
C GLY A 143 28.46 -21.84 12.91
N GLY A 144 27.22 -22.28 12.71
CA GLY A 144 26.60 -23.32 13.54
C GLY A 144 26.22 -24.61 12.81
N PHE A 145 25.94 -24.55 11.51
CA PHE A 145 25.37 -25.67 10.75
C PHE A 145 26.20 -26.12 9.57
N GLY A 146 27.03 -25.26 8.98
CA GLY A 146 27.78 -25.51 7.74
C GLY A 146 28.76 -26.68 7.84
N GLN A 147 29.22 -27.00 9.06
CA GLN A 147 30.12 -28.13 9.34
C GLN A 147 29.41 -29.33 10.02
N VAL A 148 28.17 -29.15 10.48
CA VAL A 148 27.41 -30.16 11.26
C VAL A 148 26.44 -30.95 10.37
N THR A 149 26.30 -30.58 9.10
CA THR A 149 25.38 -31.18 8.11
C THR A 149 25.63 -32.67 7.87
N ALA A 150 26.82 -33.19 8.19
CA ALA A 150 27.24 -34.55 7.85
C ALA A 150 26.82 -35.65 8.86
N ALA A 151 26.28 -35.32 10.04
CA ALA A 151 26.02 -36.33 11.09
C ALA A 151 24.56 -36.40 11.57
N ASN A 152 23.75 -35.34 11.36
CA ASN A 152 22.39 -35.28 11.89
C ASN A 152 21.41 -34.71 10.83
N PRO A 153 20.45 -35.52 10.33
CA PRO A 153 19.46 -35.05 9.35
C PRO A 153 18.63 -33.83 9.80
N TRP A 154 18.37 -33.68 11.11
CA TRP A 154 17.69 -32.50 11.66
C TRP A 154 18.57 -31.27 11.66
N ALA A 155 19.88 -31.43 11.88
CA ALA A 155 20.84 -30.32 11.75
C ALA A 155 20.98 -29.88 10.28
N TYR A 156 20.97 -30.83 9.34
CA TYR A 156 20.89 -30.52 7.90
C TYR A 156 19.63 -29.73 7.56
N PHE A 157 18.48 -30.17 8.05
CA PHE A 157 17.20 -29.48 7.84
C PHE A 157 17.22 -28.07 8.42
N ALA A 158 17.60 -27.90 9.69
CA ALA A 158 17.72 -26.59 10.34
C ALA A 158 18.71 -25.67 9.61
N GLY A 159 19.88 -26.19 9.21
CA GLY A 159 20.83 -25.47 8.38
C GLY A 159 20.24 -25.03 7.04
N SER A 160 19.47 -25.90 6.39
CA SER A 160 18.77 -25.56 5.14
C SER A 160 17.78 -24.40 5.32
N VAL A 161 17.05 -24.35 6.45
CA VAL A 161 16.14 -23.23 6.76
C VAL A 161 16.92 -21.91 6.82
N PHE A 162 18.02 -21.85 7.56
CA PHE A 162 18.83 -20.64 7.67
C PHE A 162 19.48 -20.26 6.34
N PHE A 163 20.02 -21.22 5.61
CA PHE A 163 20.61 -20.97 4.30
C PHE A 163 19.61 -20.38 3.30
N ILE A 164 18.41 -20.99 3.20
CA ILE A 164 17.36 -20.54 2.28
C ILE A 164 16.86 -19.15 2.66
N ASN A 165 16.54 -18.91 3.94
CA ASN A 165 16.07 -17.60 4.39
C ASN A 165 17.16 -16.52 4.23
N GLY A 166 18.43 -16.87 4.48
CA GLY A 166 19.56 -15.98 4.28
C GLY A 166 19.66 -15.49 2.83
N TRP A 167 19.67 -16.41 1.87
CA TRP A 167 19.73 -16.05 0.44
C TRP A 167 18.45 -15.40 -0.08
N MET A 168 17.27 -15.82 0.38
CA MET A 168 16.01 -15.15 0.02
C MET A 168 15.98 -13.70 0.51
N SER A 169 16.42 -13.45 1.75
CA SER A 169 16.50 -12.11 2.32
C SER A 169 17.50 -11.23 1.57
N LEU A 170 18.67 -11.76 1.21
CA LEU A 170 19.64 -11.03 0.36
C LEU A 170 19.10 -10.79 -1.05
N GLY A 171 18.41 -11.76 -1.64
CA GLY A 171 17.75 -11.60 -2.94
C GLY A 171 16.71 -10.50 -2.91
N LEU A 172 15.89 -10.44 -1.85
CA LEU A 172 14.91 -9.38 -1.64
C LEU A 172 15.57 -8.01 -1.42
N PHE A 173 16.68 -7.95 -0.69
CA PHE A 173 17.49 -6.73 -0.59
C PHE A 173 17.96 -6.25 -1.97
N LEU A 174 18.54 -7.14 -2.79
CA LEU A 174 19.04 -6.76 -4.12
C LEU A 174 17.91 -6.27 -5.03
N VAL A 175 16.78 -6.98 -5.06
CA VAL A 175 15.62 -6.58 -5.87
C VAL A 175 15.08 -5.24 -5.39
N SER A 176 14.78 -5.09 -4.10
CA SER A 176 14.22 -3.83 -3.55
C SER A 176 15.15 -2.62 -3.68
N ALA A 177 16.47 -2.84 -3.63
CA ALA A 177 17.47 -1.77 -3.76
C ALA A 177 17.72 -1.33 -5.22
N LEU A 178 17.34 -2.12 -6.22
CA LEU A 178 17.50 -1.74 -7.63
C LEU A 178 16.46 -0.67 -8.03
N PRO A 179 16.86 0.41 -8.71
CA PRO A 179 15.93 1.47 -9.07
C PRO A 179 15.08 1.09 -10.28
N TYR A 180 13.86 0.61 -10.03
CA TYR A 180 12.83 0.39 -11.04
C TYR A 180 11.43 0.81 -10.58
N HIS A 181 10.47 0.73 -11.49
CA HIS A 181 9.06 1.01 -11.24
C HIS A 181 8.19 -0.14 -11.77
N ALA A 182 7.31 -0.68 -10.93
CA ALA A 182 6.43 -1.80 -11.26
C ALA A 182 5.09 -1.67 -10.53
N GLY A 183 3.98 -2.10 -11.18
CA GLY A 183 2.66 -2.15 -10.53
C GLY A 183 2.11 -0.81 -10.03
N GLY A 184 2.58 0.32 -10.58
CA GLY A 184 2.20 1.67 -10.13
C GLY A 184 3.05 2.21 -8.96
N PHE A 185 4.01 1.45 -8.45
CA PHE A 185 4.90 1.84 -7.36
C PHE A 185 6.37 1.89 -7.79
N PHE A 186 7.13 2.81 -7.19
CA PHE A 186 8.59 2.80 -7.25
C PHE A 186 9.14 1.77 -6.26
N SER A 187 10.18 1.04 -6.66
CA SER A 187 11.04 0.28 -5.75
C SER A 187 11.66 1.18 -4.67
N ASP A 188 12.05 0.60 -3.54
CA ASP A 188 12.68 1.36 -2.44
C ASP A 188 13.97 2.04 -2.89
N GLY A 189 14.78 1.34 -3.68
CA GLY A 189 15.99 1.88 -4.30
C GLY A 189 15.70 3.09 -5.17
N ALA A 190 14.64 3.05 -6.00
CA ALA A 190 14.25 4.19 -6.82
C ALA A 190 13.80 5.38 -5.95
N ARG A 191 13.06 5.13 -4.87
CA ARG A 191 12.61 6.19 -3.94
C ARG A 191 13.78 6.83 -3.20
N ILE A 192 14.69 6.01 -2.66
CA ILE A 192 15.92 6.48 -2.01
C ILE A 192 16.75 7.30 -3.00
N LEU A 193 16.98 6.79 -4.20
CA LEU A 193 17.75 7.49 -5.22
C LEU A 193 17.09 8.81 -5.63
N ASN A 194 15.77 8.83 -5.86
CA ASN A 194 15.04 10.05 -6.20
C ASN A 194 15.21 11.12 -5.12
N MET A 195 15.13 10.76 -3.85
CA MET A 195 15.28 11.67 -2.72
C MET A 195 16.73 12.15 -2.53
N LEU A 196 17.72 11.27 -2.71
CA LEU A 196 19.14 11.61 -2.59
C LEU A 196 19.68 12.39 -3.79
N SER A 197 19.11 12.18 -4.98
CA SER A 197 19.56 12.81 -6.22
C SER A 197 19.35 14.33 -6.26
N GLY A 198 18.59 14.89 -5.31
CA GLY A 198 18.24 16.30 -5.30
C GLY A 198 17.38 16.72 -6.49
N GLY A 199 17.29 18.02 -6.72
CA GLY A 199 16.58 18.61 -7.86
C GLY A 199 15.10 18.23 -7.93
N ILE A 200 14.58 18.09 -9.15
CA ILE A 200 13.15 17.91 -9.42
C ILE A 200 12.60 16.59 -8.87
N LYS A 201 13.39 15.51 -8.86
CA LYS A 201 12.95 14.19 -8.37
C LYS A 201 12.78 14.18 -6.86
N ALA A 202 13.74 14.73 -6.12
CA ALA A 202 13.62 14.89 -4.69
C ALA A 202 12.47 15.85 -4.32
N ARG A 203 12.29 16.91 -5.12
CA ARG A 203 11.22 17.89 -4.90
C ARG A 203 9.83 17.27 -5.07
N ARG A 204 9.62 16.40 -6.07
CA ARG A 204 8.37 15.63 -6.26
C ARG A 204 7.98 14.85 -5.02
N GLU A 205 8.91 14.04 -4.50
CA GLU A 205 8.69 13.23 -3.30
C GLU A 205 8.38 14.15 -2.10
N ALA A 206 9.13 15.25 -1.93
CA ALA A 206 8.88 16.20 -0.85
C ALA A 206 7.50 16.86 -0.90
N ILE A 207 7.02 17.23 -2.10
CA ILE A 207 5.70 17.86 -2.28
C ILE A 207 4.58 16.91 -1.85
N ILE A 208 4.53 15.69 -2.44
CA ILE A 208 3.44 14.77 -2.11
C ILE A 208 3.46 14.37 -0.64
N LEU A 209 4.66 14.12 -0.07
CA LEU A 209 4.78 13.79 1.34
C LEU A 209 4.31 14.94 2.22
N SER A 210 4.60 16.19 1.84
CA SER A 210 4.17 17.38 2.58
C SER A 210 2.65 17.54 2.55
N ILE A 211 2.02 17.33 1.39
CA ILE A 211 0.55 17.39 1.25
C ILE A 211 -0.11 16.31 2.11
N ILE A 212 0.36 15.05 1.98
CA ILE A 212 -0.14 13.94 2.79
C ILE A 212 0.06 14.22 4.29
N SER A 213 1.23 14.76 4.68
CA SER A 213 1.52 15.11 6.07
C SER A 213 0.55 16.16 6.60
N GLN A 214 0.30 17.24 5.85
CA GLN A 214 -0.66 18.29 6.24
C GLN A 214 -2.06 17.70 6.43
N SER A 215 -2.55 16.94 5.46
CA SER A 215 -3.90 16.36 5.52
C SER A 215 -4.04 15.35 6.66
N THR A 216 -3.09 14.42 6.80
CA THR A 216 -3.13 13.40 7.87
C THR A 216 -2.91 13.97 9.28
N SER A 217 -2.29 15.16 9.39
CA SER A 217 -2.14 15.92 10.63
C SER A 217 -3.40 16.69 11.04
N GLY A 218 -4.44 16.71 10.20
CA GLY A 218 -5.72 17.36 10.48
C GLY A 218 -5.90 18.74 9.85
N ILE A 219 -4.98 19.17 8.97
CA ILE A 219 -5.19 20.40 8.21
C ILE A 219 -6.30 20.15 7.20
N ARG A 220 -7.34 20.97 7.28
CA ARG A 220 -8.54 20.88 6.46
C ARG A 220 -8.22 21.12 4.96
N PRO A 221 -8.91 20.48 4.00
CA PRO A 221 -8.61 20.63 2.58
C PRO A 221 -8.49 22.08 2.07
N ARG A 222 -9.40 22.99 2.48
CA ARG A 222 -9.34 24.39 2.05
C ARG A 222 -8.09 25.15 2.54
N ASP A 223 -7.49 24.66 3.63
CA ASP A 223 -6.35 25.27 4.33
C ASP A 223 -5.01 24.59 3.99
N LEU A 224 -5.04 23.55 3.14
CA LEU A 224 -3.81 22.96 2.60
C LEU A 224 -3.00 24.03 1.84
N SER A 225 -1.68 23.89 1.87
CA SER A 225 -0.79 24.85 1.21
C SER A 225 -1.02 24.89 -0.29
N GLN A 226 -1.74 25.92 -0.75
CA GLN A 226 -2.06 26.13 -2.16
C GLN A 226 -0.80 26.16 -3.04
N SER A 227 0.26 26.82 -2.56
CA SER A 227 1.55 26.86 -3.25
C SER A 227 2.17 25.48 -3.49
N LEU A 228 1.98 24.52 -2.57
CA LEU A 228 2.49 23.15 -2.74
C LEU A 228 1.65 22.36 -3.73
N LEU A 229 0.33 22.57 -3.76
CA LEU A 229 -0.56 21.94 -4.72
C LEU A 229 -0.28 22.44 -6.14
N GLU A 230 -0.14 23.76 -6.32
CA GLU A 230 0.21 24.40 -7.59
C GLU A 230 1.60 23.99 -8.08
N GLU A 231 2.58 23.92 -7.17
CA GLU A 231 3.89 23.38 -7.49
C GLU A 231 3.82 21.91 -7.91
N GLY A 232 3.00 21.10 -7.23
CA GLY A 232 2.77 19.70 -7.60
C GLY A 232 2.25 19.53 -9.03
N LEU A 233 1.43 20.47 -9.51
CA LEU A 233 0.93 20.47 -10.90
C LEU A 233 1.99 20.88 -11.92
N SER A 234 2.90 21.80 -11.58
CA SER A 234 3.88 22.37 -12.51
C SER A 234 5.10 21.48 -12.75
N VAL A 235 5.33 20.49 -11.87
CA VAL A 235 6.59 19.76 -11.77
C VAL A 235 6.81 18.69 -12.86
N SER A 236 5.78 18.17 -13.53
CA SER A 236 5.69 17.70 -14.95
C SER A 236 4.49 16.77 -15.17
N GLU A 237 4.04 16.62 -16.43
CA GLU A 237 2.86 15.80 -16.77
C GLU A 237 3.05 14.30 -16.58
N GLU A 238 4.27 13.77 -16.78
CA GLU A 238 4.58 12.34 -16.62
C GLU A 238 4.68 11.87 -15.16
N TRP A 239 4.41 12.76 -14.18
CA TRP A 239 4.48 12.38 -12.79
C TRP A 239 3.29 11.52 -12.40
N LYS A 240 3.51 10.21 -12.25
CA LYS A 240 2.46 9.22 -11.90
C LYS A 240 1.69 9.47 -10.60
N VAL A 241 2.17 10.39 -9.77
CA VAL A 241 1.52 10.79 -8.51
C VAL A 241 0.63 12.02 -8.71
N LYS A 242 0.71 12.70 -9.85
CA LYS A 242 -0.13 13.85 -10.23
C LYS A 242 -1.63 13.62 -10.05
N PRO A 243 -2.22 12.41 -10.27
CA PRO A 243 -3.64 12.18 -9.99
C PRO A 243 -4.00 12.44 -8.52
N TYR A 244 -3.10 12.12 -7.57
CA TYR A 244 -3.34 12.38 -6.15
C TYR A 244 -3.27 13.88 -5.82
N ILE A 245 -2.53 14.69 -6.59
CA ILE A 245 -2.55 16.15 -6.46
C ILE A 245 -3.92 16.70 -6.88
N HIS A 246 -4.45 16.21 -8.01
CA HIS A 246 -5.81 16.55 -8.44
C HIS A 246 -6.88 16.14 -7.42
N TYR A 247 -6.72 14.99 -6.76
CA TYR A 247 -7.61 14.61 -5.65
C TYR A 247 -7.61 15.65 -4.51
N TYR A 248 -6.43 16.11 -4.05
CA TYR A 248 -6.37 17.12 -3.00
C TYR A 248 -6.87 18.49 -3.45
N LEU A 249 -6.65 18.87 -4.71
CA LEU A 249 -7.22 20.10 -5.28
C LEU A 249 -8.74 20.04 -5.41
N TYR A 250 -9.30 18.89 -5.80
CA TYR A 250 -10.74 18.62 -5.79
C TYR A 250 -11.31 18.85 -4.38
N LEU A 251 -10.70 18.23 -3.35
CA LEU A 251 -11.16 18.39 -1.98
C LEU A 251 -11.05 19.85 -1.49
N ALA A 252 -9.95 20.53 -1.81
CA ALA A 252 -9.73 21.92 -1.43
C ALA A 252 -10.74 22.87 -2.08
N ALA A 253 -11.03 22.69 -3.38
CA ALA A 253 -12.05 23.46 -4.09
C ALA A 253 -13.45 23.17 -3.56
N LEU A 254 -13.76 21.89 -3.31
CA LEU A 254 -15.05 21.45 -2.77
C LEU A 254 -15.32 22.06 -1.39
N ASP A 255 -14.32 22.06 -0.52
CA ASP A 255 -14.40 22.64 0.82
C ASP A 255 -14.45 24.18 0.80
N LYS A 256 -14.00 24.83 -0.29
CA LYS A 256 -14.21 26.27 -0.57
C LYS A 256 -15.56 26.55 -1.24
N GLN A 257 -16.39 25.54 -1.48
CA GLN A 257 -17.65 25.61 -2.23
C GLN A 257 -17.49 26.04 -3.71
N ASP A 258 -16.28 25.91 -4.27
CA ASP A 258 -16.04 26.12 -5.70
C ASP A 258 -16.30 24.82 -6.47
N ILE A 259 -17.59 24.59 -6.76
CA ILE A 259 -18.06 23.35 -7.39
C ILE A 259 -17.52 23.18 -8.81
N ALA A 260 -17.32 24.28 -9.53
CA ALA A 260 -16.81 24.24 -10.91
C ALA A 260 -15.35 23.75 -10.93
N THR A 261 -14.49 24.32 -10.09
CA THR A 261 -13.09 23.89 -9.98
C THR A 261 -12.98 22.48 -9.39
N ALA A 262 -13.84 22.14 -8.42
CA ALA A 262 -13.88 20.78 -7.86
C ALA A 262 -14.23 19.73 -8.92
N ALA A 263 -15.23 19.98 -9.78
CA ALA A 263 -15.61 19.09 -10.87
C ALA A 263 -14.45 18.86 -11.84
N GLN A 264 -13.76 19.92 -12.28
CA GLN A 264 -12.63 19.82 -13.21
C GLN A 264 -11.53 18.91 -12.67
N HIS A 265 -11.15 19.07 -11.40
CA HIS A 265 -10.11 18.24 -10.80
C HIS A 265 -10.57 16.80 -10.52
N LEU A 266 -11.84 16.59 -10.20
CA LEU A 266 -12.40 15.25 -10.04
C LEU A 266 -12.45 14.49 -11.37
N ASP A 267 -12.80 15.16 -12.46
CA ASP A 267 -12.79 14.56 -13.81
C ASP A 267 -11.37 14.13 -14.19
N ILE A 268 -10.38 15.00 -14.03
CA ILE A 268 -8.97 14.67 -14.30
C ILE A 268 -8.53 13.49 -13.41
N TYR A 269 -8.84 13.52 -12.11
CA TYR A 269 -8.51 12.41 -11.20
C TYR A 269 -9.14 11.09 -11.67
N SER A 270 -10.35 11.14 -12.22
CA SER A 270 -11.10 10.00 -12.71
C SER A 270 -10.51 9.41 -14.00
N ASP A 271 -9.94 10.24 -14.88
CA ASP A 271 -9.29 9.78 -16.10
C ASP A 271 -8.13 8.81 -15.82
N TYR A 272 -7.45 9.00 -14.69
CA TYR A 272 -6.33 8.15 -14.25
C TYR A 272 -6.77 6.86 -13.54
N VAL A 273 -8.06 6.60 -13.32
CA VAL A 273 -8.53 5.43 -12.54
C VAL A 273 -7.99 4.10 -13.08
N SER A 274 -7.79 3.99 -14.39
CA SER A 274 -7.28 2.77 -15.03
C SER A 274 -5.78 2.53 -14.80
N GLU A 275 -5.03 3.59 -14.50
CA GLU A 275 -3.59 3.56 -14.21
C GLU A 275 -3.29 3.36 -12.72
N MET A 276 -4.27 3.66 -11.85
CA MET A 276 -4.13 3.48 -10.41
C MET A 276 -4.11 1.99 -10.01
N PRO A 277 -3.46 1.63 -8.88
CA PRO A 277 -3.52 0.28 -8.36
C PRO A 277 -4.97 -0.12 -8.05
N GLU A 278 -5.34 -1.36 -8.38
CA GLU A 278 -6.73 -1.85 -8.27
C GLU A 278 -7.34 -1.64 -6.88
N ALA A 279 -6.53 -1.79 -5.82
CA ALA A 279 -6.96 -1.61 -4.45
C ALA A 279 -7.50 -0.20 -4.12
N TYR A 280 -7.06 0.82 -4.86
CA TYR A 280 -7.45 2.22 -4.65
C TYR A 280 -8.49 2.72 -5.65
N ARG A 281 -8.78 1.99 -6.74
CA ARG A 281 -9.75 2.46 -7.76
C ARG A 281 -11.15 2.70 -7.19
N GLY A 282 -11.54 1.93 -6.18
CA GLY A 282 -12.83 2.10 -5.53
C GLY A 282 -13.00 3.48 -4.88
N THR A 283 -11.93 4.11 -4.37
CA THR A 283 -12.02 5.45 -3.76
C THR A 283 -12.44 6.49 -4.79
N VAL A 284 -11.91 6.41 -6.02
CA VAL A 284 -12.29 7.28 -7.14
C VAL A 284 -13.78 7.21 -7.42
N TYR A 285 -14.33 5.99 -7.49
CA TYR A 285 -15.75 5.79 -7.78
C TYR A 285 -16.66 6.26 -6.63
N PHE A 286 -16.28 6.04 -5.37
CA PHE A 286 -17.04 6.55 -4.23
C PHE A 286 -17.06 8.08 -4.17
N GLU A 287 -15.93 8.75 -4.45
CA GLU A 287 -15.87 10.21 -4.52
C GLU A 287 -16.74 10.76 -5.66
N ASN A 288 -16.68 10.15 -6.84
CA ASN A 288 -17.55 10.53 -7.96
C ASN A 288 -19.03 10.35 -7.62
N ALA A 289 -19.40 9.22 -7.00
CA ALA A 289 -20.78 8.97 -6.60
C ALA A 289 -21.28 10.03 -5.59
N PHE A 290 -20.46 10.37 -4.61
CA PHE A 290 -20.76 11.44 -3.66
C PHE A 290 -20.94 12.79 -4.36
N PHE A 291 -19.97 13.20 -5.19
CA PHE A 291 -20.00 14.50 -5.86
C PHE A 291 -21.22 14.65 -6.78
N LYS A 292 -21.46 13.65 -7.63
CA LYS A 292 -22.61 13.62 -8.55
C LYS A 292 -23.94 13.65 -7.82
N SER A 293 -24.08 12.90 -6.73
CA SER A 293 -25.33 12.86 -5.96
C SER A 293 -25.57 14.18 -5.22
N TYR A 294 -24.60 14.62 -4.42
CA TYR A 294 -24.81 15.72 -3.48
C TYR A 294 -24.80 17.08 -4.16
N PHE A 295 -23.85 17.32 -5.07
CA PHE A 295 -23.66 18.64 -5.68
C PHE A 295 -24.33 18.77 -7.04
N LEU A 296 -24.32 17.73 -7.87
CA LEU A 296 -24.90 17.79 -9.22
C LEU A 296 -26.34 17.26 -9.32
N LYS A 297 -26.83 16.56 -8.29
CA LYS A 297 -28.13 15.86 -8.31
C LYS A 297 -28.27 14.84 -9.46
N ASP A 298 -27.14 14.35 -9.98
CA ASP A 298 -27.07 13.34 -11.03
C ASP A 298 -27.17 11.93 -10.41
N VAL A 299 -28.40 11.50 -10.16
CA VAL A 299 -28.70 10.19 -9.54
C VAL A 299 -28.22 9.03 -10.44
N ALA A 300 -28.43 9.12 -11.74
CA ALA A 300 -28.07 8.06 -12.69
C ALA A 300 -26.55 7.88 -12.75
N GLY A 301 -25.80 8.97 -12.94
CA GLY A 301 -24.34 8.91 -12.98
C GLY A 301 -23.73 8.50 -11.64
N ALA A 302 -24.32 8.89 -10.52
CA ALA A 302 -23.86 8.43 -9.21
C ALA A 302 -24.07 6.92 -9.00
N GLN A 303 -25.23 6.40 -9.41
CA GLN A 303 -25.51 4.96 -9.35
C GLN A 303 -24.53 4.16 -10.22
N ASP A 304 -24.21 4.66 -11.42
CA ASP A 304 -23.20 4.04 -12.29
C ASP A 304 -21.82 3.99 -11.65
N CYS A 305 -21.43 5.03 -10.91
CA CYS A 305 -20.19 5.05 -10.15
C CYS A 305 -20.21 4.01 -9.03
N LEU A 306 -21.28 3.92 -8.23
CA LEU A 306 -21.41 2.89 -7.18
C LEU A 306 -21.38 1.47 -7.75
N ASN A 307 -22.00 1.23 -8.90
CA ASN A 307 -21.98 -0.09 -9.56
C ASN A 307 -20.56 -0.51 -9.99
N LYS A 308 -19.69 0.46 -10.31
CA LYS A 308 -18.27 0.24 -10.65
C LYS A 308 -17.39 0.15 -9.40
N ALA A 309 -17.82 0.70 -8.27
CA ALA A 309 -17.06 0.71 -7.04
C ALA A 309 -16.95 -0.71 -6.45
N LYS A 310 -15.72 -1.22 -6.32
CA LYS A 310 -15.45 -2.51 -5.65
C LYS A 310 -14.92 -2.24 -4.24
N PRO A 311 -15.73 -2.45 -3.18
CA PRO A 311 -15.24 -2.30 -1.82
C PRO A 311 -14.16 -3.35 -1.51
N CYS A 312 -13.15 -2.95 -0.75
CA CYS A 312 -12.14 -3.87 -0.25
C CYS A 312 -11.67 -3.46 1.15
N ALA A 313 -10.88 -4.30 1.82
CA ALA A 313 -10.48 -4.09 3.21
C ALA A 313 -9.68 -2.80 3.49
N ILE A 314 -9.10 -2.20 2.44
CA ILE A 314 -8.34 -0.94 2.50
C ILE A 314 -9.23 0.29 2.37
N ILE A 315 -10.35 0.18 1.66
CA ILE A 315 -11.24 1.32 1.44
C ILE A 315 -11.92 1.68 2.77
N PRO A 316 -11.78 2.92 3.25
CA PRO A 316 -12.44 3.35 4.48
C PRO A 316 -13.97 3.25 4.34
N LYS A 317 -14.63 2.70 5.36
CA LYS A 317 -16.08 2.51 5.35
C LYS A 317 -16.85 3.82 5.26
N HIS A 318 -16.32 4.91 5.82
CA HIS A 318 -16.97 6.22 5.76
C HIS A 318 -17.18 6.69 4.31
N LEU A 319 -16.27 6.38 3.37
CA LEU A 319 -16.44 6.75 1.96
C LEU A 319 -17.63 6.03 1.30
N ILE A 320 -17.84 4.76 1.65
CA ILE A 320 -18.95 3.95 1.16
C ILE A 320 -20.27 4.55 1.65
N TYR A 321 -20.39 4.71 2.98
CA TYR A 321 -21.60 5.26 3.59
C TYR A 321 -21.85 6.72 3.18
N LYS A 322 -20.80 7.53 2.99
CA LYS A 322 -20.90 8.91 2.49
C LYS A 322 -21.52 8.96 1.09
N ALA A 323 -21.05 8.11 0.18
CA ALA A 323 -21.57 8.05 -1.18
C ALA A 323 -23.01 7.53 -1.21
N GLU A 324 -23.32 6.47 -0.44
CA GLU A 324 -24.67 5.92 -0.35
C GLU A 324 -25.66 6.92 0.30
N ALA A 325 -25.25 7.64 1.34
CA ALA A 325 -26.06 8.67 1.99
C ALA A 325 -26.42 9.80 1.03
N ALA A 326 -25.42 10.30 0.27
CA ALA A 326 -25.63 11.34 -0.72
C ALA A 326 -26.57 10.89 -1.85
N LEU A 327 -26.45 9.64 -2.32
CA LEU A 327 -27.34 9.09 -3.34
C LEU A 327 -28.78 8.98 -2.84
N SER A 328 -29.00 8.40 -1.65
CA SER A 328 -30.32 8.30 -1.03
C SER A 328 -30.94 9.69 -0.84
N TRP A 329 -30.13 10.68 -0.44
CA TRP A 329 -30.57 12.07 -0.31
C TRP A 329 -30.98 12.67 -1.66
N ALA A 330 -30.21 12.43 -2.72
CA ALA A 330 -30.54 12.90 -4.07
C ALA A 330 -31.81 12.26 -4.64
N GLN A 331 -32.15 11.03 -4.20
CA GLN A 331 -33.38 10.31 -4.56
C GLN A 331 -34.60 10.74 -3.73
N GLY A 332 -34.42 11.54 -2.68
CA GLY A 332 -35.49 11.91 -1.75
C GLY A 332 -35.82 10.83 -0.71
N HIS A 333 -34.96 9.81 -0.55
CA HIS A 333 -35.06 8.81 0.51
C HIS A 333 -34.43 9.33 1.80
N TRP A 334 -35.07 10.33 2.42
CA TRP A 334 -34.46 11.12 3.50
C TRP A 334 -34.07 10.32 4.75
N GLU A 335 -34.92 9.39 5.18
CA GLU A 335 -34.64 8.55 6.37
C GLU A 335 -33.41 7.66 6.15
N ASP A 336 -33.34 6.98 5.00
CA ASP A 336 -32.23 6.13 4.60
C ASP A 336 -30.94 6.94 4.43
N ALA A 337 -31.03 8.14 3.84
CA ALA A 337 -29.92 9.08 3.75
C ALA A 337 -29.38 9.47 5.13
N SER A 338 -30.27 9.79 6.08
CA SER A 338 -29.90 10.17 7.44
C SER A 338 -29.25 9.01 8.20
N GLN A 339 -29.78 7.79 8.07
CA GLN A 339 -29.21 6.59 8.67
C GLN A 339 -27.80 6.31 8.14
N LYS A 340 -27.60 6.37 6.82
CA LYS A 340 -26.29 6.17 6.20
C LYS A 340 -25.30 7.28 6.54
N ALA A 341 -25.75 8.53 6.62
CA ALA A 341 -24.92 9.64 7.09
C ALA A 341 -24.45 9.41 8.53
N ALA A 342 -25.32 8.91 9.41
CA ALA A 342 -24.96 8.54 10.78
C ALA A 342 -23.90 7.42 10.82
N LEU A 343 -24.02 6.40 9.97
CA LEU A 343 -23.01 5.34 9.83
C LEU A 343 -21.67 5.90 9.33
N ALA A 344 -21.69 6.80 8.35
CA ALA A 344 -20.49 7.47 7.85
C ALA A 344 -19.80 8.28 8.96
N LEU A 345 -20.56 9.08 9.72
CA LEU A 345 -20.08 9.87 10.86
C LEU A 345 -19.47 8.98 11.96
N ALA A 346 -20.05 7.82 12.24
CA ALA A 346 -19.51 6.88 13.22
C ALA A 346 -18.18 6.24 12.79
N GLU A 347 -17.96 6.08 11.48
CA GLU A 347 -16.71 5.53 10.92
C GLU A 347 -15.64 6.61 10.68
N LEU A 348 -16.03 7.87 10.52
CA LEU A 348 -15.16 8.99 10.15
C LEU A 348 -13.95 9.20 11.09
N PRO A 349 -14.05 9.06 12.43
CA PRO A 349 -12.90 9.14 13.34
C PRO A 349 -11.81 8.08 13.10
N LYS A 350 -12.11 7.04 12.30
CA LYS A 350 -11.16 6.01 11.92
C LYS A 350 -10.36 6.36 10.66
N SER A 351 -10.72 7.43 9.95
CA SER A 351 -10.03 7.88 8.74
C SER A 351 -8.55 8.17 9.01
N MET A 352 -7.73 7.81 8.03
CA MET A 352 -6.29 8.13 8.03
C MET A 352 -6.09 9.62 7.69
N ASP A 353 -6.95 10.17 6.84
CA ASP A 353 -6.92 11.55 6.39
C ASP A 353 -7.80 12.39 7.32
N LYS A 354 -7.21 12.80 8.45
CA LYS A 354 -7.90 13.57 9.49
C LYS A 354 -8.38 14.93 8.98
N GLY A 355 -7.63 15.55 8.07
CA GLY A 355 -7.94 16.85 7.49
C GLY A 355 -9.20 16.79 6.66
N THR A 356 -9.24 15.85 5.71
CA THR A 356 -10.43 15.61 4.88
C THR A 356 -11.64 15.23 5.72
N ALA A 357 -11.44 14.45 6.79
CA ALA A 357 -12.50 14.10 7.72
C ALA A 357 -13.19 15.33 8.37
N VAL A 358 -12.49 16.45 8.57
CA VAL A 358 -13.12 17.69 9.08
C VAL A 358 -14.16 18.22 8.09
N ALA A 359 -13.82 18.30 6.80
CA ALA A 359 -14.74 18.78 5.77
C ALA A 359 -15.90 17.80 5.54
N GLU A 360 -15.61 16.50 5.51
CA GLU A 360 -16.64 15.47 5.34
C GLU A 360 -17.66 15.46 6.47
N GLN A 361 -17.24 15.75 7.70
CA GLN A 361 -18.15 15.79 8.85
C GLN A 361 -19.28 16.80 8.63
N GLU A 362 -18.96 17.98 8.10
CA GLU A 362 -19.96 19.02 7.82
C GLU A 362 -20.93 18.60 6.72
N TRP A 363 -20.44 18.00 5.64
CA TRP A 363 -21.30 17.53 4.55
C TRP A 363 -22.24 16.41 5.01
N LEU A 364 -21.73 15.48 5.82
CA LEU A 364 -22.53 14.39 6.37
C LEU A 364 -23.59 14.87 7.36
N LEU A 365 -23.24 15.84 8.22
CA LEU A 365 -24.22 16.46 9.14
C LEU A 365 -25.32 17.18 8.35
N ALA A 366 -24.98 17.86 7.25
CA ALA A 366 -25.95 18.51 6.38
C ALA A 366 -26.94 17.50 5.76
N ILE A 367 -26.45 16.35 5.28
CA ILE A 367 -27.31 15.26 4.78
C ILE A 367 -28.21 14.73 5.91
N GLN A 368 -27.64 14.49 7.09
CA GLN A 368 -28.36 13.92 8.23
C GLN A 368 -29.50 14.80 8.72
N GLN A 369 -29.32 16.12 8.69
CA GLN A 369 -30.28 17.12 9.17
C GLN A 369 -31.32 17.53 8.13
N ALA A 370 -31.12 17.18 6.85
CA ALA A 370 -32.02 17.56 5.76
C ALA A 370 -33.31 16.72 5.67
N VAL A 371 -33.71 16.02 6.73
CA VAL A 371 -34.97 15.26 6.79
C VAL A 371 -36.13 16.25 6.91
N PRO A 372 -37.04 16.33 5.93
CA PRO A 372 -38.22 17.19 6.04
C PRO A 372 -39.07 16.76 7.23
N SER A 373 -39.51 17.73 8.03
CA SER A 373 -40.40 17.54 9.20
C SER A 373 -41.78 17.03 8.83
#